data_AF-A0A9D5EGC2-F1
#
_entry.id   AF-A0A9D5EGC2-F1
#
_cell.length_a   1.000
_cell.length_b   1.000
_cell.length_c   1.000
_cell.angle_alpha   90.00
_cell.angle_beta   90.00
_cell.angle_gamma   90.00
#
_symmetry.space_group_name_H-M   'P 1'
#
loop_
_entity.id
_entity.type
_entity.pdbx_description
1 polymer ?
#
loop_
_entity_poly.entity_id
_entity_poly.type
_entity_poly.pdbx_seq_one_letter_code
_entity_poly.pdbx_strand_id
1 'polypeptide(L)' 'MRIDGRKVVVHGGDFTIRGGSADGSIADKMGWAMKEAFTSKLPFVRLLDATGGSVRSFEA' A
#
# COMPACT_ATOMS: atom_id res chain seq x y z
N MET A 1 -2.61 -0.35 13.64
CA MET A 1 -3.82 -1.19 13.81
C MET A 1 -3.48 -2.38 14.71
N ARG A 2 -4.46 -3.10 15.26
CA ARG A 2 -4.24 -4.38 15.95
C ARG A 2 -5.06 -5.47 15.27
N ILE A 3 -4.48 -6.66 15.08
CA ILE A 3 -5.16 -7.88 14.62
C ILE A 3 -4.88 -8.94 15.68
N ASP A 4 -5.93 -9.55 16.23
CA ASP A 4 -5.83 -10.53 17.32
C ASP A 4 -4.94 -10.06 18.48
N GLY A 5 -5.09 -8.79 18.87
CA GLY A 5 -4.29 -8.18 19.92
C GLY A 5 -2.84 -7.84 19.53
N ARG A 6 -2.33 -8.24 18.36
CA ARG A 6 -0.97 -7.91 17.88
C ARG A 6 -0.94 -6.58 17.13
N LYS A 7 -0.01 -5.68 17.46
CA LYS A 7 0.18 -4.42 16.71
C LYS A 7 0.69 -4.74 15.30
N VAL A 8 0.08 -4.13 14.30
CA VAL A 8 0.37 -4.34 12.88
C VAL A 8 0.31 -3.03 12.10
N VAL A 9 1.11 -2.97 11.03
CA VAL A 9 1.01 -1.95 9.99
C VAL A 9 0.17 -2.52 8.85
N VAL A 10 -0.84 -1.76 8.42
CA VAL A 10 -1.76 -2.16 7.35
C VAL A 10 -1.73 -1.11 6.25
N HIS A 11 -1.63 -1.56 5.00
CA HIS A 11 -1.73 -0.72 3.82
C HIS A 11 -2.73 -1.34 2.84
N GLY A 12 -3.61 -0.54 2.26
CA GLY A 12 -4.61 -1.01 1.30
C GLY A 12 -4.86 0.04 0.22
N GLY A 13 -5.11 -0.43 -1.00
CA GLY A 13 -5.67 0.39 -2.06
C GLY A 13 -7.20 0.47 -1.94
N ASP A 14 -7.79 1.52 -2.51
CA ASP A 14 -9.24 1.68 -2.61
C ASP A 14 -9.61 1.65 -4.09
N PHE A 15 -10.17 0.53 -4.56
CA PHE A 15 -10.56 0.35 -5.95
C PHE A 15 -11.66 1.32 -6.41
N THR A 16 -12.44 1.90 -5.48
CA THR A 16 -13.52 2.82 -5.82
C THR A 16 -13.00 4.18 -6.30
N ILE A 17 -11.76 4.53 -5.94
CA ILE A 17 -11.10 5.77 -6.35
C ILE A 17 -10.11 5.48 -7.49
N ARG A 18 -10.52 5.77 -8.72
CA ARG A 18 -9.71 5.57 -9.95
C ARG A 18 -9.13 4.15 -10.06
N GLY A 19 -9.87 3.13 -9.62
CA GLY A 19 -9.39 1.74 -9.62
C GLY A 19 -8.31 1.45 -8.58
N GLY A 20 -7.99 2.38 -7.68
CA GLY A 20 -6.83 2.26 -6.80
C GLY A 20 -5.49 2.38 -7.54
N SER A 21 -5.49 3.01 -8.72
CA SER A 21 -4.30 3.20 -9.54
C SER A 21 -3.18 3.91 -8.79
N ALA A 22 -1.97 3.37 -8.93
CA ALA A 22 -0.75 3.98 -8.41
C ALA A 22 -0.29 5.21 -9.22
N ASP A 23 -0.91 5.48 -10.38
CA ASP A 23 -0.52 6.52 -11.32
C ASP A 23 -1.05 7.93 -10.93
N GLY A 24 -1.57 8.06 -9.70
CA GLY A 24 -2.31 9.23 -9.23
C GLY A 24 -1.50 10.35 -8.60
N SER A 25 -0.16 10.32 -8.64
CA SER A 25 0.71 11.30 -7.94
C SER A 25 0.45 11.40 -6.43
N ILE A 26 -0.16 10.37 -5.83
CA ILE A 26 -0.32 10.27 -4.39
C ILE A 26 1.07 9.97 -3.81
N ALA A 27 1.48 10.74 -2.80
CA ALA A 27 2.73 10.54 -2.06
C ALA A 27 2.96 9.05 -1.75
N ASP A 28 4.22 8.63 -1.64
CA ASP A 28 4.63 7.23 -1.43
C ASP A 28 4.19 6.65 -0.07
N LYS A 29 2.88 6.44 0.08
CA LYS A 29 2.22 5.89 1.26
C LYS A 29 2.64 4.44 1.49
N MET A 30 2.90 3.71 0.41
CA MET A 30 3.36 2.32 0.48
C MET A 30 4.77 2.24 1.03
N GLY A 31 5.71 3.05 0.52
CA GLY A 31 7.07 3.13 1.02
C GLY A 31 7.13 3.60 2.47
N TRP A 32 6.31 4.60 2.85
CA TRP A 32 6.17 5.00 4.24
C TRP A 32 5.72 3.84 5.14
N ALA A 33 4.66 3.11 4.75
CA ALA A 33 4.12 2.00 5.53
C ALA A 33 5.12 0.84 5.66
N MET A 34 5.84 0.50 4.57
CA MET A 34 6.89 -0.52 4.61
C MET A 34 8.06 -0.10 5.51
N LYS A 35 8.50 1.15 5.41
CA LYS A 35 9.57 1.69 6.26
C LYS A 35 9.17 1.63 7.74
N GLU A 36 7.96 2.05 8.07
CA GLU A 36 7.45 2.01 9.44
C GLU A 36 7.36 0.56 9.96
N ALA A 37 6.82 -0.37 9.17
CA ALA A 37 6.74 -1.78 9.55
C ALA A 37 8.13 -2.37 9.81
N PHE A 38 9.10 -2.05 8.95
CA PHE A 38 10.48 -2.51 9.06
C PHE A 38 11.17 -1.92 10.31
N THR A 39 11.15 -0.61 10.48
CA THR A 39 11.81 0.08 11.60
C THR A 39 11.21 -0.34 12.95
N SER A 40 9.88 -0.45 13.02
CA SER A 40 9.17 -0.85 14.24
C SER A 40 9.11 -2.37 14.46
N LYS A 41 9.68 -3.18 13.56
CA LYS A 41 9.65 -4.66 13.60
C LYS A 41 8.24 -5.23 13.77
N LEU A 42 7.27 -4.61 13.10
CA LEU A 42 5.87 -5.00 13.17
C LEU A 42 5.50 -5.85 11.93
N PRO A 43 4.54 -6.77 12.05
CA PRO A 43 3.96 -7.42 10.88
C PRO A 43 3.34 -6.38 9.94
N PHE A 44 3.59 -6.57 8.65
CA PHE A 44 3.02 -5.77 7.58
C PHE A 44 1.96 -6.58 6.85
N VAL A 45 0.74 -6.06 6.78
CA VAL A 45 -0.37 -6.68 6.03
C VAL A 45 -0.77 -5.74 4.91
N ARG A 46 -0.79 -6.25 3.68
CA ARG A 46 -1.19 -5.48 2.50
C ARG A 46 -2.49 -6.03 1.93
N LEU A 47 -3.49 -5.17 1.81
CA LEU A 47 -4.74 -5.47 1.11
C LEU A 47 -4.56 -5.12 -0.37
N LEU A 48 -4.60 -6.13 -1.24
CA LEU A 48 -4.37 -6.01 -2.67
C LEU A 48 -5.70 -5.85 -3.42
N ASP A 49 -6.39 -4.74 -3.15
CA ASP A 49 -7.69 -4.43 -3.75
C ASP A 49 -7.59 -3.13 -4.57
N ALA A 50 -6.75 -3.19 -5.61
CA ALA A 50 -6.44 -2.07 -6.50
C ALA A 50 -5.82 -2.56 -7.81
N THR A 51 -5.97 -1.78 -8.89
CA THR A 51 -5.50 -2.10 -10.25
C THR A 51 -3.97 -2.12 -10.38
N GLY A 52 -3.23 -1.53 -9.43
CA GLY A 52 -1.77 -1.43 -9.51
C GLY A 52 -1.30 -0.32 -10.45
N GLY A 53 -0.10 -0.47 -11.01
CA GLY A 53 0.51 0.50 -11.93
C GLY A 53 0.08 0.30 -13.37
N SER A 54 0.12 1.38 -14.16
CA SER A 54 -0.15 1.32 -15.60
C SER A 54 0.94 0.56 -16.36
N VAL A 55 0.51 -0.24 -17.34
CA VAL A 55 1.44 -0.90 -18.30
C VAL A 55 2.22 0.12 -19.14
N ARG A 56 1.68 1.33 -19.34
CA ARG A 56 2.35 2.42 -20.08
C ARG A 56 3.67 2.84 -19.44
N SER A 57 3.83 2.60 -18.14
CA SER A 57 5.08 2.89 -17.42
C SER A 57 6.27 2.03 -17.88
N PHE A 58 6.02 0.93 -18.60
CA PHE A 58 7.04 0.02 -19.14
C PHE A 58 7.29 0.18 -20.64
N GLU A 59 6.48 1.00 -21.32
CA GLU A 59 6.55 1.21 -22.78
C GLU A 59 7.33 2.49 -23.15
N ALA A 60 7.90 3.19 -22.17
CA ALA A 60 8.67 4.43 -22.33
C ALA A 60 10.17 4.18 -22.52
#